data_AF-A0A015M5W4-F1
#
_entry.id   AF-A0A015M5W4-F1
#
_cell.length_a   1.000
_cell.length_b   1.000
_cell.length_c   1.000
_cell.angle_alpha   90.00
_cell.angle_beta   90.00
_cell.angle_gamma   90.00
#
_symmetry.space_group_name_H-M   'P 1'
#
loop_
_entity.id
_entity.type
_entity.pdbx_description
1 polymer ?
#
loop_
_entity_poly.entity_id
_entity_poly.type
_entity_poly.pdbx_seq_one_letter_code
_entity_poly.pdbx_strand_id
1 'polypeptide(L)'
;MEIPIFYGVIGENPKEWTNQVEKYLSKIGIKDDKRIFKIAKTHLLGNALQWFESEGMCIADWDKNEIKWLNLKFRIIDKYSSDNRS
;
A
#
# COMPACT_ATOMS: atom_id res chain seq x y z
N MET A 1 -7.19 -16.71 -2.94
CA MET A 1 -7.23 -15.25 -2.71
C MET A 1 -5.90 -14.74 -3.16
N GLU A 2 -5.87 -13.82 -4.10
CA GLU A 2 -4.67 -13.12 -4.52
C GLU A 2 -4.72 -11.71 -3.92
N ILE A 3 -3.59 -10.99 -3.92
CA ILE A 3 -3.59 -9.57 -3.54
C ILE A 3 -4.23 -8.79 -4.70
N PRO A 4 -5.31 -8.03 -4.48
CA PRO A 4 -5.89 -7.23 -5.54
C PRO A 4 -4.94 -6.11 -5.97
N ILE A 5 -5.07 -5.68 -7.22
CA ILE A 5 -4.44 -4.45 -7.69
C ILE A 5 -5.09 -3.25 -6.98
N PHE A 6 -4.29 -2.24 -6.66
CA PHE A 6 -4.75 -0.94 -6.19
C PHE A 6 -4.46 0.10 -7.25
N TYR A 7 -5.51 0.71 -7.80
CA TYR A 7 -5.39 1.70 -8.87
C TYR A 7 -5.29 3.14 -8.33
N GLY A 8 -5.67 3.39 -7.09
CA GLY A 8 -5.76 4.72 -6.51
C GLY A 8 -6.90 5.55 -7.13
N VAL A 9 -8.08 4.94 -7.28
CA VAL A 9 -9.27 5.57 -7.85
C VAL A 9 -10.44 5.65 -6.86
N ILE A 10 -11.39 6.54 -7.12
CA ILE A 10 -12.60 6.70 -6.30
C ILE A 10 -13.34 5.37 -6.17
N GLY A 11 -13.74 5.01 -4.96
CA GLY A 11 -14.44 3.76 -4.63
C GLY A 11 -13.52 2.63 -4.15
N GLU A 12 -12.20 2.72 -4.34
CA GLU A 12 -11.26 1.81 -3.69
C GLU A 12 -11.08 2.19 -2.22
N ASN A 13 -11.09 1.20 -1.32
CA ASN A 13 -10.85 1.43 0.11
C ASN A 13 -9.40 1.08 0.46
N PRO A 14 -8.53 2.07 0.71
CA PRO A 14 -7.11 1.81 0.99
C PRO A 14 -6.89 1.02 2.29
N LYS A 15 -7.76 1.19 3.31
CA LYS A 15 -7.67 0.41 4.55
C LYS A 15 -8.00 -1.06 4.30
N GLU A 16 -9.04 -1.32 3.52
CA GLU A 16 -9.41 -2.70 3.17
C GLU A 16 -8.31 -3.34 2.32
N TRP A 17 -7.79 -2.64 1.32
CA TRP A 17 -6.70 -3.15 0.48
C TRP A 17 -5.45 -3.51 1.29
N THR A 18 -5.00 -2.60 2.17
CA THR A 18 -3.83 -2.86 3.04
C THR A 18 -4.05 -4.06 3.98
N ASN A 19 -5.26 -4.23 4.54
CA ASN A 19 -5.62 -5.40 5.33
C ASN A 19 -5.58 -6.70 4.50
N GLN A 20 -6.02 -6.66 3.24
CA GLN A 20 -5.99 -7.81 2.34
C GLN A 20 -4.57 -8.24 2.00
N VAL A 21 -3.66 -7.29 1.75
CA VAL A 21 -2.22 -7.53 1.58
C VAL A 21 -1.66 -8.29 2.79
N GLU A 22 -1.87 -7.76 3.99
CA GLU A 22 -1.34 -8.35 5.24
C GLU A 22 -1.93 -9.74 5.49
N LYS A 23 -3.24 -9.90 5.31
CA LYS A 23 -3.94 -11.17 5.51
C LYS A 23 -3.44 -12.25 4.54
N TYR A 24 -3.28 -11.91 3.27
CA TYR A 24 -2.78 -12.86 2.28
C TYR A 24 -1.33 -13.26 2.55
N LEU A 25 -0.44 -12.28 2.77
CA LEU A 25 0.98 -12.54 2.97
C LEU A 25 1.23 -13.31 4.27
N SER A 26 0.53 -12.97 5.34
CA SER A 26 0.57 -13.72 6.60
C SER A 26 0.13 -15.18 6.40
N LYS A 27 -0.93 -15.42 5.62
CA LYS A 27 -1.43 -16.77 5.30
C LYS A 27 -0.38 -17.64 4.59
N ILE A 28 0.46 -17.05 3.75
CA ILE A 28 1.54 -17.76 3.04
C ILE A 28 2.89 -17.67 3.77
N GLY A 29 2.91 -17.22 5.03
CA GLY A 29 4.09 -17.20 5.89
C GLY A 29 5.04 -16.01 5.68
N ILE A 30 4.64 -15.00 4.90
CA ILE A 30 5.43 -13.78 4.69
C ILE A 30 5.05 -12.76 5.77
N LYS A 31 5.97 -12.53 6.72
CA LYS A 31 5.82 -11.57 7.83
C LYS A 31 6.93 -10.51 7.87
N ASP A 32 7.94 -10.64 7.00
CA ASP A 32 9.02 -9.68 6.87
C ASP A 32 8.52 -8.41 6.19
N ASP A 33 8.76 -7.26 6.83
CA ASP A 33 8.21 -5.96 6.40
C ASP A 33 8.75 -5.53 5.03
N LYS A 34 10.06 -5.68 4.81
CA LYS A 34 10.69 -5.37 3.52
C LYS A 34 10.16 -6.25 2.40
N ARG A 35 9.88 -7.52 2.68
CA ARG A 35 9.26 -8.43 1.71
C ARG A 35 7.81 -8.06 1.43
N ILE A 36 7.04 -7.68 2.44
CA ILE A 36 5.68 -7.17 2.27
C ILE A 36 5.69 -5.92 1.40
N PHE A 37 6.56 -4.95 1.70
CA PHE A 37 6.72 -3.73 0.92
C PHE A 37 7.01 -4.02 -0.56
N LYS A 38 7.98 -4.89 -0.84
CA LYS A 38 8.36 -5.27 -2.21
C LYS A 38 7.18 -5.87 -2.97
N ILE A 39 6.40 -6.74 -2.32
CA ILE A 39 5.23 -7.36 -2.96
C ILE A 39 4.12 -6.34 -3.15
N ALA A 40 3.73 -5.62 -2.10
CA ALA A 40 2.66 -4.62 -2.16
C ALA A 40 2.88 -3.56 -3.25
N LYS A 41 4.13 -3.11 -3.40
CA LYS A 41 4.52 -2.17 -4.46
C LYS A 41 4.18 -2.69 -5.87
N THR A 42 4.33 -3.99 -6.14
CA THR A 42 4.03 -4.57 -7.47
C THR A 42 2.53 -4.60 -7.79
N HIS A 43 1.67 -4.43 -6.78
CA HIS A 43 0.22 -4.38 -6.94
C HIS A 43 -0.33 -2.95 -7.06
N LEU A 44 0.54 -1.93 -7.08
CA LEU A 44 0.15 -0.56 -7.40
C LEU A 44 0.15 -0.39 -8.92
N LEU A 45 -0.98 0.01 -9.49
CA LEU A 45 -1.10 0.37 -10.92
C LEU A 45 -1.85 1.70 -11.07
N GLY A 46 -1.92 2.21 -12.31
CA GLY A 46 -2.64 3.45 -12.61
C GLY A 46 -2.17 4.65 -11.78
N ASN A 47 -3.11 5.36 -11.17
CA ASN A 47 -2.83 6.56 -10.39
C ASN A 47 -1.97 6.25 -9.16
N ALA A 48 -2.14 5.08 -8.54
CA ALA A 48 -1.34 4.67 -7.40
C ALA A 48 0.12 4.46 -7.76
N LEU A 49 0.41 3.86 -8.92
CA LEU A 49 1.79 3.70 -9.39
C LEU A 49 2.42 5.06 -9.73
N GLN A 50 1.71 5.92 -10.46
CA GLN A 50 2.20 7.26 -10.82
C GLN A 50 2.48 8.11 -9.58
N TRP A 51 1.60 8.04 -8.57
CA TRP A 51 1.82 8.69 -7.29
C TRP A 51 3.06 8.12 -6.57
N PHE A 52 3.21 6.78 -6.55
CA PHE A 52 4.35 6.16 -5.89
C PHE A 52 5.68 6.57 -6.56
N GLU A 53 5.70 6.65 -7.89
CA GLU A 53 6.88 7.05 -8.66
C GLU A 53 7.22 8.54 -8.54
N SER A 54 6.24 9.42 -8.28
CA SER A 54 6.46 10.86 -8.18
C SER A 54 6.62 11.36 -6.73
N GLU A 55 5.67 11.02 -5.85
CA GLU A 55 5.61 11.47 -4.44
C GLU A 55 6.06 10.40 -3.44
N GLY A 56 6.11 9.12 -3.87
CA GLY A 56 6.40 7.97 -3.01
C GLY A 56 7.86 7.50 -3.03
N MET A 57 8.77 8.19 -3.72
CA MET A 57 10.14 7.71 -3.97
C MET A 57 10.95 7.40 -2.69
N CYS A 58 10.69 8.09 -1.58
CA CYS A 58 11.40 7.87 -0.32
C CYS A 58 10.82 6.73 0.54
N ILE A 59 9.67 6.15 0.15
CA ILE A 59 9.03 5.06 0.89
C ILE A 59 9.91 3.82 0.79
N ALA A 60 10.23 3.22 1.94
CA ALA A 60 11.21 2.14 2.03
C ALA A 60 10.69 0.90 2.75
N ASP A 61 9.58 1.01 3.48
CA ASP A 61 9.02 -0.01 4.36
C ASP A 61 7.52 -0.14 4.16
N TRP A 62 6.95 -1.24 4.65
CA TRP A 62 5.51 -1.44 4.65
C TRP A 62 4.86 -0.66 5.79
N ASP A 63 5.22 -0.97 7.04
CA ASP A 63 4.63 -0.36 8.25
C ASP A 63 5.60 -0.28 9.46
N LYS A 64 6.82 -0.81 9.36
CA LYS A 64 7.77 -0.88 10.50
C LYS A 64 8.80 0.23 10.58
N ASN A 65 8.81 1.21 9.67
CA ASN A 65 9.70 2.36 9.82
C ASN A 65 9.22 3.25 10.97
N GLU A 66 10.15 3.72 11.80
CA GLU A 66 9.85 4.69 12.87
C GLU A 66 9.29 6.00 12.31
N ILE A 67 9.76 6.40 11.13
CA ILE A 67 9.24 7.54 10.39
C ILE A 67 8.06 7.07 9.55
N LYS A 68 6.83 7.34 10.04
CA LYS A 68 5.58 6.92 9.38
C LYS A 68 5.47 7.31 7.90
N TRP A 69 6.04 8.45 7.51
CA TRP A 69 6.03 8.92 6.12
C TRP A 69 6.85 8.01 5.16
N LEU A 70 7.73 7.16 5.69
CA LEU A 70 8.50 6.17 4.93
C LEU A 70 7.77 4.81 4.81
N ASN A 71 6.58 4.67 5.41
CA ASN A 71 5.76 3.46 5.38
C ASN A 71 4.70 3.54 4.27
N LEU A 72 4.68 2.54 3.38
CA LEU A 72 3.74 2.47 2.26
C LEU A 72 2.28 2.39 2.74
N LYS A 73 2.00 1.57 3.75
CA LYS A 73 0.64 1.39 4.29
C LYS A 73 0.05 2.71 4.78
N PHE A 74 0.82 3.45 5.56
CA PHE A 74 0.41 4.76 6.08
C PHE A 74 0.12 5.73 4.93
N ARG A 75 1.04 5.83 3.96
CA ARG A 75 0.91 6.78 2.84
C ARG A 75 -0.27 6.49 1.93
N ILE A 76 -0.54 5.22 1.61
CA ILE A 76 -1.70 4.82 0.79
C ILE A 76 -3.00 5.17 1.51
N ILE A 77 -3.09 4.90 2.81
CA ILE A 77 -4.28 5.25 3.60
C ILE A 77 -4.46 6.77 3.65
N ASP A 78 -3.40 7.52 3.95
CA ASP A 78 -3.44 8.98 4.07
C ASP A 78 -3.87 9.67 2.76
N LYS A 79 -3.25 9.28 1.63
CA LYS A 79 -3.55 9.82 0.30
C LYS A 79 -4.98 9.51 -0.13
N TYR A 80 -5.35 8.23 -0.16
CA TYR A 80 -6.59 7.79 -0.83
C TYR A 80 -7.81 7.69 0.09
N SER A 81 -7.66 7.81 1.42
CA SER A 81 -8.83 7.95 2.31
C SER A 81 -9.40 9.37 2.31
N SER A 82 -8.59 10.34 1.89
CA SER A 82 -8.99 11.75 1.79
C SER A 82 -9.80 12.02 0.51
N ASP A 83 -9.44 11.33 -0.59
CA ASP A 83 -10.08 11.51 -1.90
C ASP A 83 -11.50 10.91 -1.98
N ASN A 84 -11.81 9.89 -1.17
CA ASN A 84 -13.14 9.28 -1.07
C ASN A 84 -14.17 10.11 -0.27
N ARG A 85 -13.89 11.38 0.03
CA ARG A 85 -14.83 12.30 0.73
C ARG A 85 -15.58 13.26 -0.20
N SER A 86 -15.50 13.06 -1.52
CA SER A 86 -16.20 13.89 -2.51
C SER A 86 -17.60 13.38 -2.84
#